data_AF-A0A369W690-F1
#
_entry.id   AF-A0A369W690-F1
#
_cell.length_a   1.000
_cell.length_b   1.000
_cell.length_c   1.000
_cell.angle_alpha   90.00
_cell.angle_beta   90.00
_cell.angle_gamma   90.00
#
_symmetry.space_group_name_H-M   'P 1'
#
loop_
_entity.id
_entity.type
_entity.pdbx_description
1 polymer ?
#
loop_
_entity_poly.entity_id
_entity_poly.type
_entity_poly.pdbx_seq_one_letter_code
_entity_poly.pdbx_strand_id
1 'polypeptide(L)'
;MDNFVLLGAGTWLVLQILALVLMRGAWRRTAWVSAAMMGLAAIVAALGALAGSNLAPIWVVFALPVCLAWIVMLWIILGITRLITR
;
A
#
# COMPACT_ATOMS: atom_id res chain seq x y z
N MET A 1 -9.04 -18.51 2.18
CA MET A 1 -7.84 -17.70 1.82
C MET A 1 -8.04 -16.22 2.15
N ASP A 2 -9.27 -15.83 2.46
CA ASP A 2 -9.75 -14.46 2.65
C ASP A 2 -9.12 -13.78 3.87
N ASN A 3 -8.87 -14.53 4.95
CA ASN A 3 -8.23 -14.01 6.15
C ASN A 3 -6.81 -13.46 5.89
N PHE A 4 -6.03 -14.09 5.00
CA PHE A 4 -4.66 -13.62 4.71
C PHE A 4 -4.65 -12.32 3.91
N VAL A 5 -5.59 -12.17 2.97
CA VAL A 5 -5.74 -10.94 2.17
C VAL A 5 -6.24 -9.80 3.04
N LEU A 6 -7.20 -10.06 3.93
CA LEU A 6 -7.69 -9.09 4.91
C LEU A 6 -6.61 -8.66 5.90
N LEU A 7 -5.82 -9.61 6.43
CA LEU A 7 -4.69 -9.32 7.30
C LEU A 7 -3.62 -8.51 6.56
N GLY A 8 -3.29 -8.88 5.32
CA GLY A 8 -2.35 -8.13 4.49
C GLY A 8 -2.81 -6.70 4.23
N ALA A 9 -4.07 -6.51 3.83
CA ALA A 9 -4.67 -5.19 3.61
C ALA A 9 -4.68 -4.36 4.91
N GLY A 10 -5.06 -4.96 6.03
CA GLY A 10 -5.08 -4.30 7.33
C GLY A 10 -3.69 -3.87 7.80
N THR A 11 -2.70 -4.75 7.65
CA THR A 11 -1.30 -4.44 7.99
C THR A 11 -0.75 -3.32 7.10
N TRP A 12 -1.04 -3.38 5.80
CA TRP A 12 -0.67 -2.31 4.88
C TRP A 12 -1.31 -0.98 5.26
N LEU A 13 -2.62 -0.95 5.56
CA LEU A 13 -3.34 0.26 5.97
C LEU A 13 -2.72 0.89 7.22
N VAL A 14 -2.42 0.09 8.24
CA VAL A 14 -1.78 0.57 9.47
C VAL A 14 -0.43 1.20 9.16
N LEU A 15 0.43 0.52 8.39
CA LEU A 15 1.75 1.03 7.98
C LEU A 15 1.65 2.28 7.10
N GLN A 16 0.63 2.35 6.24
CA GLN A 16 0.37 3.46 5.34
C GLN A 16 -0.09 4.70 6.10
N ILE A 17 -0.99 4.55 7.08
CA ILE A 17 -1.44 5.63 7.97
C ILE A 17 -0.27 6.12 8.83
N LEU A 18 0.48 5.20 9.46
CA LEU A 18 1.67 5.54 10.22
C LEU A 18 2.68 6.31 9.37
N ALA A 19 2.93 5.88 8.12
CA ALA A 19 3.84 6.58 7.22
C ALA A 19 3.35 8.01 6.90
N LEU A 20 2.05 8.20 6.68
CA LEU A 20 1.49 9.52 6.40
C LEU A 20 1.50 10.46 7.61
N VAL A 21 1.44 9.93 8.83
CA VAL A 21 1.48 10.70 10.08
C VAL A 21 2.91 11.01 10.53
N LEU A 22 3.82 10.02 10.46
CA LEU A 22 5.17 10.11 11.03
C LEU A 22 6.22 10.62 10.03
N MET A 23 6.00 10.49 8.73
CA MET A 23 6.95 10.95 7.71
C MET A 23 6.63 12.39 7.28
N ARG A 24 7.66 13.23 7.16
CA ARG A 24 7.56 14.62 6.68
C ARG A 24 8.42 14.84 5.44
N GLY A 25 8.01 15.79 4.59
CA GLY A 25 8.74 16.17 3.38
C GLY A 25 8.71 15.09 2.28
N ALA A 26 9.87 14.82 1.67
CA ALA A 26 10.01 13.89 0.55
C ALA A 26 9.56 12.45 0.88
N TRP A 27 9.78 11.99 2.12
CA TRP A 27 9.34 10.68 2.60
C TRP A 27 7.81 10.51 2.65
N ARG A 28 7.07 11.61 2.85
CA ARG A 28 5.61 11.57 2.79
C ARG A 28 5.11 11.46 1.36
N ARG A 29 5.80 12.10 0.39
CA ARG A 29 5.48 11.97 -1.03
C ARG A 29 5.66 10.54 -1.52
N THR A 30 6.73 9.85 -1.11
CA THR A 30 6.94 8.43 -1.49
C THR A 30 5.91 7.49 -0.85
N ALA A 31 5.45 7.77 0.37
CA ALA A 31 4.34 7.04 0.98
C ALA A 31 3.02 7.23 0.20
N TRP A 32 2.78 8.41 -0.36
CA TRP A 32 1.61 8.69 -1.20
C TRP A 32 1.56 7.86 -2.49
N VAL A 33 2.71 7.47 -3.06
CA VAL A 33 2.76 6.65 -4.28
C VAL A 33 2.08 5.29 -4.06
N SER A 34 2.33 4.65 -2.92
CA SER A 34 1.68 3.39 -2.56
C SER A 34 0.17 3.56 -2.37
N ALA A 35 -0.25 4.62 -1.67
CA ALA A 35 -1.67 4.94 -1.50
C ALA A 35 -2.38 5.20 -2.84
N ALA A 36 -1.73 5.93 -3.75
CA ALA A 36 -2.25 6.21 -5.08
C ALA A 36 -2.41 4.94 -5.92
N MET A 37 -1.42 4.03 -5.89
CA MET A 37 -1.49 2.77 -6.63
C MET A 37 -2.58 1.83 -6.11
N MET A 38 -2.74 1.74 -4.78
CA MET A 38 -3.85 0.97 -4.21
C MET A 38 -5.21 1.57 -4.56
N GLY A 39 -5.31 2.91 -4.58
CA GLY A 39 -6.52 3.62 -5.03
C GLY A 39 -6.86 3.32 -6.49
N LEU A 40 -5.85 3.33 -7.38
CA LEU A 40 -5.99 2.95 -8.78
C LEU A 40 -6.46 1.50 -8.94
N ALA A 41 -5.85 0.56 -8.21
CA ALA A 41 -6.27 -0.84 -8.22
C ALA A 41 -7.73 -1.01 -7.74
N ALA A 42 -8.15 -0.25 -6.72
CA ALA A 42 -9.54 -0.25 -6.25
C ALA A 42 -10.52 0.31 -7.30
N ILE A 43 -10.15 1.38 -8.00
CA ILE A 43 -10.97 1.95 -9.09
C ILE A 43 -11.11 0.95 -10.24
N VAL A 44 -10.01 0.32 -10.67
CA VAL A 44 -10.03 -0.69 -11.73
C VAL A 44 -10.88 -1.89 -11.32
N ALA A 45 -10.78 -2.35 -10.07
CA ALA A 45 -11.62 -3.42 -9.55
C ALA A 45 -13.11 -3.03 -9.50
N ALA A 46 -13.43 -1.80 -9.09
CA ALA A 46 -14.81 -1.31 -9.09
C ALA A 46 -15.38 -1.21 -10.52
N LEU A 47 -14.62 -0.67 -11.47
CA LEU A 47 -15.02 -0.59 -12.88
C LEU A 47 -15.17 -1.98 -13.51
N GLY A 48 -14.26 -2.90 -13.21
CA GLY A 48 -14.36 -4.29 -13.68
C GLY A 48 -15.57 -5.02 -13.10
N ALA A 49 -15.92 -4.76 -11.83
CA ALA A 49 -17.10 -5.33 -11.20
C ALA A 49 -18.39 -4.78 -11.83
N LEU A 50 -18.45 -3.47 -12.10
CA LEU A 50 -19.58 -2.84 -12.81
C LEU A 50 -19.73 -3.35 -14.25
N ALA A 51 -18.62 -3.73 -14.89
CA ALA A 51 -18.61 -4.35 -16.21
C ALA A 51 -18.94 -5.86 -16.20
N GLY A 52 -19.22 -6.45 -15.03
CA GLY A 52 -19.55 -7.88 -14.89
C GLY A 52 -18.34 -8.83 -15.03
N SER A 53 -17.11 -8.31 -14.91
CA SER A 53 -15.89 -9.11 -15.03
C SER A 53 -15.56 -9.83 -13.73
N ASN A 54 -15.60 -11.16 -13.74
CA ASN A 54 -15.15 -12.00 -12.61
C ASN A 54 -13.64 -11.87 -12.31
N LEU A 55 -12.86 -11.26 -13.20
CA LEU A 55 -11.42 -11.01 -13.00
C LEU A 55 -11.14 -9.65 -12.36
N ALA A 56 -12.14 -8.81 -12.13
CA ALA A 56 -11.96 -7.48 -11.56
C ALA A 56 -11.18 -7.43 -10.23
N PRO A 57 -11.34 -8.37 -9.28
CA PRO A 57 -10.62 -8.33 -8.01
C PRO A 57 -9.12 -8.65 -8.14
N ILE A 58 -8.69 -9.23 -9.26
CA ILE A 58 -7.32 -9.74 -9.41
C ILE A 58 -6.27 -8.61 -9.30
N TRP A 59 -6.64 -7.41 -9.74
CA TRP A 59 -5.78 -6.23 -9.66
C TRP A 59 -5.49 -5.83 -8.21
N VAL A 60 -6.46 -5.98 -7.30
CA VAL A 60 -6.26 -5.72 -5.87
C VAL A 60 -5.37 -6.79 -5.26
N VAL A 61 -5.57 -8.05 -5.64
CA VAL A 61 -4.75 -9.18 -5.16
C VAL A 61 -3.28 -9.02 -5.56
N PHE A 62 -2.99 -8.51 -6.76
CA PHE A 62 -1.63 -8.24 -7.20
C PHE A 62 -1.05 -6.91 -6.68
N ALA A 63 -1.86 -5.85 -6.59
CA ALA A 63 -1.40 -4.55 -6.11
C ALA A 63 -1.02 -4.59 -4.62
N LEU A 64 -1.75 -5.39 -3.82
CA LEU A 64 -1.57 -5.46 -2.38
C LEU A 64 -0.16 -5.90 -1.94
N PRO A 65 0.42 -7.02 -2.41
CA PRO A 65 1.79 -7.40 -2.04
C PRO A 65 2.83 -6.39 -2.53
N VAL A 66 2.62 -5.76 -3.69
CA VAL A 66 3.53 -4.73 -4.22
C VAL A 66 3.52 -3.47 -3.33
N CYS A 67 2.34 -3.00 -2.95
CA CYS A 67 2.18 -1.84 -2.06
C CYS A 67 2.71 -2.14 -0.65
N LEU A 68 2.54 -3.37 -0.18
CA LEU A 68 3.05 -3.84 1.12
C LEU A 68 4.58 -3.92 1.11
N ALA A 69 5.19 -4.47 0.06
CA ALA A 69 6.64 -4.45 -0.10
C ALA A 69 7.19 -3.01 -0.13
N TRP A 70 6.52 -2.11 -0.86
CA TRP A 70 6.92 -0.70 -0.95
C TRP A 70 6.89 0.02 0.41
N ILE A 71 5.79 -0.11 1.15
CA ILE A 71 5.64 0.57 2.45
C ILE A 71 6.64 0.01 3.47
N VAL A 72 6.87 -1.31 3.48
CA VAL A 72 7.87 -1.95 4.35
C VAL A 72 9.27 -1.45 4.02
N MET A 73 9.63 -1.38 2.73
CA MET A 73 10.93 -0.88 2.31
C MET A 73 11.14 0.59 2.71
N LEU A 74 10.11 1.44 2.57
CA LEU A 74 10.16 2.82 3.05
C LEU A 74 10.44 2.91 4.56
N TRP A 75 9.77 2.07 5.35
CA TRP A 75 9.97 2.01 6.80
C TRP A 75 11.39 1.55 7.17
N ILE A 76 11.92 0.55 6.48
CA ILE A 76 13.30 0.05 6.69
C ILE A 76 14.30 1.16 6.38
N ILE A 77 14.20 1.79 5.22
CA ILE A 77 15.14 2.85 4.81
C ILE A 77 15.05 4.04 5.77
N LEU A 78 13.84 4.43 6.18
CA LEU A 78 13.66 5.50 7.16
C LEU A 78 14.29 5.14 8.52
N GLY A 79 14.11 3.89 8.98
CA GLY A 79 14.71 3.39 10.21
C GLY A 79 16.24 3.45 10.18
N ILE A 80 16.84 2.98 9.08
CA ILE A 80 18.29 3.03 8.85
C ILE A 80 18.78 4.48 8.83
N THR A 81 18.10 5.36 8.09
CA THR A 81 18.48 6.77 7.97
C THR A 81 18.45 7.46 9.34
N ARG A 82 17.40 7.21 10.14
CA ARG A 82 17.29 7.73 11.51
C ARG A 82 18.33 7.17 12.46
N LEU A 83 18.78 5.93 12.26
CA LEU A 83 19.83 5.31 13.05
C LEU A 83 21.20 5.94 12.75
N ILE A 84 21.48 6.21 11.47
CA ILE A 84 22.75 6.81 11.01
C ILE A 84 22.84 8.30 11.35
N THR A 85 21.71 9.01 11.35
CA THR A 85 21.66 10.48 11.59
C THR A 85 21.58 10.81 13.09
N ARG A 86 21.57 9.81 13.98
CA ARG A 86 21.66 9.97 15.43
C ARG A 86 23.10 9.85 15.89
#